data_AF-A0A1B4XEY0-F1
#
_entry.id   AF-A0A1B4XEY0-F1
#
_cell.length_a   1.000
_cell.length_b   1.000
_cell.length_c   1.000
_cell.angle_alpha   90.00
_cell.angle_beta   90.00
_cell.angle_gamma   90.00
#
_symmetry.space_group_name_H-M   'P 1'
#
loop_
_entity.id
_entity.type
_entity.pdbx_description
1 polymer ?
#
loop_
_entity_poly.entity_id
_entity_poly.type
_entity_poly.pdbx_seq_one_letter_code
_entity_poly.pdbx_strand_id
1 'polypeptide(L)'
;MTTERKKGHFTFRSAGILLMASAALELLSVSSEVPLFGEVRGGIGAGIYHVFYAVLFLALGLGLWKARTWGYALVFVTTAIYTLDKLQLVLGRQALEAFIKSQFAGYESQLQSQGIDAALVTQAVVLMAVVVVLCWWGFALYTRWRRDYFTDNG
;
A
#
# COMPACT_ATOMS: atom_id res chain seq x y z
N MET A 1 -26.72 30.13 5.08
CA MET A 1 -25.54 29.87 4.22
C MET A 1 -25.19 28.40 4.30
N THR A 2 -25.57 27.60 3.31
CA THR A 2 -25.03 26.25 3.17
C THR A 2 -23.60 26.38 2.70
N THR A 3 -22.62 26.13 3.58
CA THR A 3 -21.23 25.99 3.17
C THR A 3 -21.16 24.84 2.16
N GLU A 4 -21.08 25.14 0.86
CA GLU A 4 -20.90 24.11 -0.15
C GLU A 4 -19.60 23.36 0.16
N ARG A 5 -19.72 22.07 0.51
CA ARG A 5 -18.55 21.23 0.74
C ARG A 5 -17.83 21.04 -0.60
N LYS A 6 -16.54 21.36 -0.63
CA LYS A 6 -15.70 21.16 -1.82
C LYS A 6 -15.82 19.72 -2.32
N LYS A 7 -15.92 19.56 -3.64
CA LYS A 7 -15.98 18.25 -4.29
C LYS A 7 -14.76 17.40 -3.91
N GLY A 8 -14.98 16.13 -3.58
CA GLY A 8 -13.94 15.21 -3.11
C GLY A 8 -13.71 15.21 -1.60
N HIS A 9 -14.34 16.10 -0.83
CA HIS A 9 -14.13 16.18 0.63
C HIS A 9 -14.37 14.86 1.37
N PHE A 10 -15.47 14.16 1.06
CA PHE A 10 -15.76 12.86 1.67
C PHE A 10 -14.70 11.83 1.31
N THR A 11 -14.40 11.68 0.02
CA THR A 11 -13.42 10.72 -0.51
C THR A 11 -12.02 10.92 0.08
N PHE A 12 -11.52 12.15 0.12
CA PHE A 12 -10.19 12.41 0.68
C PHE A 12 -10.13 12.21 2.19
N ARG A 13 -11.20 12.54 2.93
CA ARG A 13 -11.22 12.31 4.38
C ARG A 13 -11.36 10.84 4.75
N SER A 14 -12.22 10.09 4.07
CA SER A 14 -12.34 8.65 4.30
C SER A 14 -11.06 7.92 3.90
N ALA A 15 -10.47 8.25 2.74
CA ALA A 15 -9.15 7.74 2.34
C ALA A 15 -8.08 8.11 3.37
N GLY A 16 -8.10 9.34 3.89
CA GLY A 16 -7.18 9.78 4.93
C GLY A 16 -7.26 8.92 6.20
N ILE A 17 -8.48 8.62 6.68
CA ILE A 17 -8.68 7.72 7.83
C ILE A 17 -8.14 6.33 7.53
N LEU A 18 -8.48 5.76 6.37
CA LEU A 18 -8.03 4.41 6.00
C LEU A 18 -6.51 4.33 5.90
N LEU A 19 -5.84 5.36 5.36
CA LEU A 19 -4.39 5.42 5.30
C LEU A 19 -3.75 5.55 6.70
N MET A 20 -4.35 6.34 7.60
CA MET A 20 -3.90 6.40 8.99
C MET A 20 -4.08 5.05 9.70
N ALA A 21 -5.15 4.30 9.40
CA ALA A 21 -5.33 2.94 9.89
C ALA A 21 -4.29 1.99 9.30
N SER A 22 -3.98 2.07 8.01
CA SER A 22 -2.89 1.32 7.38
C SER A 22 -1.54 1.62 8.05
N ALA A 23 -1.26 2.87 8.40
CA ALA A 23 -0.05 3.22 9.13
C ALA A 23 0.03 2.52 10.50
N ALA A 24 -1.08 2.42 11.23
CA ALA A 24 -1.13 1.69 12.49
C ALA A 24 -0.89 0.18 12.27
N LEU A 25 -1.46 -0.41 11.21
CA LEU A 25 -1.24 -1.81 10.86
C LEU A 25 0.23 -2.09 10.51
N GLU A 26 0.89 -1.21 9.76
CA GLU A 26 2.33 -1.32 9.45
C GLU A 26 3.18 -1.36 10.73
N LEU A 27 2.85 -0.54 11.74
CA LEU A 27 3.56 -0.56 13.02
C LEU A 27 3.31 -1.84 13.82
N LEU A 28 2.11 -2.43 13.74
CA LEU A 28 1.82 -3.73 14.36
C LEU A 28 2.56 -4.88 13.68
N SER A 29 2.86 -4.73 12.39
CA SER A 29 3.60 -5.71 11.58
C SER A 29 5.10 -5.44 11.50
N VAL A 30 5.67 -4.56 12.34
CA VAL A 30 7.07 -4.10 12.22
C VAL A 30 8.12 -5.23 12.27
N SER A 31 7.80 -6.35 12.92
CA SER A 31 8.68 -7.52 13.00
C SER A 31 8.41 -8.58 11.93
N SER A 32 7.42 -8.38 11.06
CA SER A 32 7.07 -9.30 10.00
C SER A 32 8.13 -9.29 8.91
N GLU A 33 8.40 -10.46 8.32
CA GLU A 33 9.31 -10.56 7.18
C GLU A 33 8.67 -10.01 5.91
N VAL A 34 9.50 -9.47 5.02
CA VAL A 34 9.04 -8.88 3.76
C VAL A 34 9.96 -9.30 2.60
N PRO A 35 9.39 -9.69 1.45
CA PRO A 35 10.17 -9.94 0.24
C PRO A 35 10.63 -8.60 -0.37
N LEU A 36 11.93 -8.31 -0.29
CA LEU A 36 12.54 -7.07 -0.78
C LEU A 36 13.82 -7.36 -1.55
N PHE A 37 13.96 -6.70 -2.70
CA PHE A 37 15.14 -6.77 -3.56
C PHE A 37 15.57 -8.20 -3.91
N GLY A 38 14.61 -9.10 -4.12
CA GLY A 38 14.89 -10.50 -4.47
C GLY A 38 15.31 -11.39 -3.30
N GLU A 39 15.18 -10.93 -2.05
CA GLU A 39 15.41 -11.74 -0.85
C GLU A 39 14.29 -11.56 0.18
N VAL A 40 14.09 -12.54 1.06
CA VAL A 40 13.21 -12.38 2.23
C VAL A 40 14.00 -11.67 3.31
N ARG A 41 13.59 -10.45 3.65
CA ARG A 41 14.23 -9.61 4.67
C ARG A 41 13.44 -9.71 5.97
N GLY A 42 14.14 -9.94 7.07
CA GLY A 42 13.62 -9.85 8.44
C GLY A 42 14.41 -8.83 9.27
N GLY A 43 14.12 -8.79 10.57
CA GLY A 43 14.87 -7.98 11.55
C GLY A 43 14.88 -6.49 11.21
N ILE A 44 16.06 -5.85 11.29
CA ILE A 44 16.20 -4.39 11.10
C ILE A 44 15.77 -3.96 9.70
N GLY A 45 16.09 -4.74 8.66
CA GLY A 45 15.74 -4.40 7.28
C GLY A 45 14.23 -4.34 7.05
N ALA A 46 13.50 -5.34 7.56
CA ALA A 46 12.04 -5.35 7.53
C ALA A 46 11.43 -4.24 8.40
N GLY A 47 12.01 -4.00 9.59
CA GLY A 47 11.56 -2.93 10.47
C GLY A 47 11.66 -1.55 9.82
N ILE A 48 12.76 -1.26 9.11
CA ILE A 48 12.92 0.00 8.36
C ILE A 48 11.83 0.13 7.28
N TYR A 49 11.55 -0.95 6.55
CA TYR A 49 10.50 -0.98 5.54
C TYR A 49 9.12 -0.65 6.13
N HIS A 50 8.73 -1.32 7.21
CA HIS A 50 7.44 -1.09 7.86
C HIS A 50 7.33 0.32 8.43
N VAL A 51 8.37 0.82 9.09
CA VAL A 51 8.39 2.19 9.63
C VAL A 51 8.31 3.22 8.50
N PHE A 52 9.01 3.00 7.39
CA PHE A 52 8.95 3.88 6.22
C PHE A 52 7.52 3.96 5.67
N TYR A 53 6.86 2.83 5.45
CA TYR A 53 5.47 2.81 4.97
C TYR A 53 4.47 3.36 5.98
N ALA A 54 4.67 3.10 7.28
CA ALA A 54 3.86 3.68 8.34
C ALA A 54 3.93 5.22 8.31
N VAL A 55 5.12 5.80 8.23
CA VAL A 55 5.31 7.25 8.16
C VAL A 55 4.72 7.81 6.86
N LEU A 56 4.93 7.14 5.73
CA LEU A 56 4.41 7.56 4.44
C LEU A 56 2.88 7.58 4.42
N PHE A 57 2.22 6.53 4.92
CA PHE A 57 0.77 6.46 5.00
C PHE A 57 0.18 7.43 6.01
N LEU A 58 0.84 7.61 7.16
CA LEU A 58 0.40 8.58 8.17
C LEU A 58 0.49 10.01 7.62
N ALA A 59 1.62 10.37 7.01
CA ALA A 59 1.81 11.67 6.38
C ALA A 59 0.75 11.89 5.30
N LEU A 60 0.63 10.97 4.34
CA LEU A 60 -0.37 11.08 3.27
C LEU A 60 -1.78 11.21 3.85
N GLY A 61 -2.15 10.37 4.81
CA GLY A 61 -3.47 10.41 5.45
C GLY A 61 -3.77 11.75 6.12
N LEU A 62 -2.81 12.32 6.85
CA LEU A 62 -2.92 13.65 7.44
C LEU A 62 -3.00 14.77 6.38
N GLY A 63 -2.24 14.63 5.29
CA GLY A 63 -2.22 15.58 4.19
C GLY A 63 -3.56 15.64 3.47
N LEU A 64 -4.16 14.47 3.23
CA LEU A 64 -5.51 14.36 2.68
C LEU A 64 -6.57 14.88 3.64
N TRP A 65 -6.51 14.50 4.93
CA TRP A 65 -7.50 14.92 5.93
C TRP A 65 -7.56 16.43 6.12
N LYS A 66 -6.38 17.08 6.18
CA LYS A 66 -6.23 18.53 6.35
C LYS A 66 -6.25 19.30 5.02
N ALA A 67 -6.42 18.61 3.89
CA ALA A 67 -6.38 19.16 2.54
C ALA A 67 -5.17 20.07 2.28
N ARG A 68 -3.97 19.61 2.65
CA ARG A 68 -2.72 20.35 2.46
C ARG A 68 -2.14 20.13 1.06
N THR A 69 -1.52 21.15 0.49
CA THR A 69 -0.86 21.09 -0.83
C THR A 69 0.22 20.01 -0.92
N TRP A 70 0.95 19.75 0.17
CA TRP A 70 1.90 18.63 0.22
C TRP A 70 1.20 17.26 0.20
N GLY A 71 -0.04 17.15 0.69
CA GLY A 71 -0.84 15.93 0.61
C GLY A 71 -1.14 15.55 -0.85
N TYR A 72 -1.44 16.53 -1.69
CA TYR A 72 -1.57 16.35 -3.14
C TYR A 72 -0.28 15.78 -3.74
N ALA A 73 0.87 16.39 -3.44
CA ALA A 73 2.17 15.92 -3.94
C ALA A 73 2.49 14.50 -3.45
N LEU A 74 2.22 14.21 -2.17
CA LEU A 74 2.45 12.90 -1.59
C LEU A 74 1.61 11.80 -2.23
N VAL A 75 0.40 12.07 -2.75
CA VAL A 75 -0.36 11.04 -3.49
C VAL A 75 0.49 10.48 -4.64
N PHE A 76 1.11 11.35 -5.44
CA PHE A 76 1.92 10.91 -6.58
C PHE A 76 3.21 10.25 -6.15
N VAL A 77 3.88 10.80 -5.13
CA VAL A 77 5.11 10.22 -4.58
C VAL A 77 4.85 8.81 -4.03
N THR A 78 3.80 8.65 -3.22
CA THR A 78 3.40 7.35 -2.68
C THR A 78 2.99 6.38 -3.78
N THR A 79 2.21 6.82 -4.78
CA THR A 79 1.87 5.97 -5.93
C THR A 79 3.11 5.50 -6.69
N ALA A 80 4.09 6.38 -6.93
CA ALA A 80 5.33 6.02 -7.60
C ALA A 80 6.17 5.02 -6.78
N ILE A 81 6.35 5.29 -5.48
CA ILE A 81 7.05 4.39 -4.55
C ILE A 81 6.35 3.02 -4.50
N TYR A 82 5.03 2.99 -4.36
CA TYR A 82 4.27 1.74 -4.32
C TYR A 82 4.33 0.98 -5.65
N THR A 83 4.40 1.69 -6.78
CA THR A 83 4.62 1.06 -8.09
C THR A 83 5.99 0.39 -8.16
N LEU A 84 7.04 1.07 -7.72
CA LEU A 84 8.40 0.51 -7.66
C LEU A 84 8.47 -0.69 -6.72
N ASP A 85 7.80 -0.60 -5.57
CA ASP A 85 7.69 -1.69 -4.61
C ASP A 85 7.01 -2.93 -5.19
N LYS A 86 5.88 -2.78 -5.88
CA LYS A 86 5.23 -3.92 -6.53
C LYS A 86 5.99 -4.41 -7.76
N LEU A 87 6.71 -3.54 -8.45
CA LEU A 87 7.59 -3.96 -9.53
C LEU A 87 8.74 -4.83 -9.01
N GLN A 88 9.41 -4.46 -7.91
CA GLN A 88 10.45 -5.32 -7.32
C GLN A 88 9.87 -6.65 -6.84
N LEU A 89 8.64 -6.66 -6.30
CA LEU A 89 7.96 -7.87 -5.84
C LEU A 89 7.73 -8.85 -6.99
N VAL A 90 7.21 -8.35 -8.12
CA VAL A 90 6.89 -9.17 -9.30
C VAL A 90 8.17 -9.65 -10.00
N LEU A 91 9.20 -8.81 -10.07
CA LEU A 91 10.49 -9.18 -10.65
C LEU A 91 11.27 -10.16 -9.77
N GLY A 92 11.18 -10.02 -8.44
CA GLY A 92 11.81 -10.86 -7.42
C GLY A 92 11.07 -12.17 -7.15
N ARG A 93 10.63 -12.86 -8.22
CA ARG A 93 9.71 -14.02 -8.13
C ARG A 93 10.20 -15.14 -7.20
N GLN A 94 11.51 -15.40 -7.18
CA GLN A 94 12.09 -16.43 -6.30
C GLN A 94 11.90 -16.10 -4.81
N ALA A 95 12.10 -14.84 -4.42
CA ALA A 95 11.89 -14.38 -3.05
C ALA A 95 10.43 -14.43 -2.65
N LEU A 96 9.55 -14.05 -3.59
CA LEU A 96 8.10 -14.13 -3.39
C LEU A 96 7.65 -15.58 -3.17
N GLU A 97 8.13 -16.52 -3.99
CA GLU A 97 7.80 -17.93 -3.85
C GLU A 97 8.34 -18.51 -2.53
N ALA A 98 9.57 -18.14 -2.13
CA ALA A 98 10.13 -18.54 -0.84
C ALA A 98 9.33 -17.98 0.34
N PHE A 99 8.92 -16.70 0.25
CA PHE A 99 8.06 -16.06 1.24
C PHE A 99 6.70 -16.75 1.33
N ILE A 100 6.04 -17.02 0.21
CA ILE A 100 4.75 -17.71 0.18
C ILE A 100 4.86 -19.11 0.80
N LYS A 101 5.93 -19.85 0.46
CA LYS A 101 6.18 -21.18 1.05
C LYS A 101 6.39 -21.08 2.57
N SER A 102 7.12 -20.09 3.07
CA SER A 102 7.30 -19.93 4.52
C SER A 102 5.98 -19.64 5.24
N GLN A 103 5.06 -18.89 4.61
CA GLN A 103 3.73 -18.64 5.17
C GLN A 103 2.85 -19.91 5.22
N PHE A 104 3.11 -20.89 4.35
CA PHE A 104 2.37 -22.16 4.31
C PHE A 104 2.97 -23.28 5.14
N ALA A 105 4.16 -23.07 5.73
CA ALA A 105 4.84 -24.07 6.53
C ALA A 105 3.89 -24.62 7.63
N GLY A 106 3.64 -25.93 7.59
CA GLY A 106 2.74 -26.62 8.54
C GLY A 106 1.29 -26.79 8.08
N TYR A 107 0.86 -26.15 6.98
CA TYR A 107 -0.51 -26.24 6.44
C TYR A 107 -0.59 -26.80 5.00
N GLU A 108 0.55 -27.20 4.44
CA GLU A 108 0.71 -27.59 3.03
C GLU A 108 -0.25 -28.70 2.61
N SER A 109 -0.38 -29.77 3.43
CA SER A 109 -1.23 -30.91 3.13
C SER A 109 -2.73 -30.54 3.15
N GLN A 110 -3.14 -29.66 4.06
CA GLN A 110 -4.52 -29.17 4.14
C GLN A 110 -4.86 -28.28 2.95
N LEU A 111 -3.94 -27.39 2.53
CA LEU A 111 -4.15 -26.50 1.39
C LEU A 111 -4.16 -27.27 0.07
N GLN A 112 -3.25 -28.23 -0.09
CA GLN A 112 -3.23 -29.11 -1.26
C GLN A 112 -4.51 -29.94 -1.36
N SER A 113 -5.07 -30.41 -0.24
CA SER A 113 -6.35 -31.14 -0.24
C SER A 113 -7.54 -30.30 -0.72
N GLN A 114 -7.43 -28.97 -0.66
CA GLN A 114 -8.43 -28.01 -1.15
C GLN A 114 -8.11 -27.50 -2.57
N GLY A 115 -7.08 -28.05 -3.23
CA GLY A 115 -6.62 -27.61 -4.55
C GLY A 115 -5.89 -26.27 -4.56
N ILE A 116 -5.47 -25.77 -3.39
CA ILE A 116 -4.68 -24.55 -3.27
C ILE A 116 -3.21 -24.93 -3.35
N ASP A 117 -2.58 -24.63 -4.48
CA ASP A 117 -1.13 -24.77 -4.65
C ASP A 117 -0.40 -23.42 -4.58
N ALA A 118 0.93 -23.48 -4.40
CA ALA A 118 1.75 -22.29 -4.30
C ALA A 118 1.77 -21.45 -5.59
N ALA A 119 1.54 -22.07 -6.76
CA ALA A 119 1.54 -21.39 -8.04
C ALA A 119 0.29 -20.50 -8.20
N LEU A 120 -0.87 -21.02 -7.83
CA LEU A 120 -2.14 -20.31 -7.80
C LEU A 120 -2.06 -19.10 -6.85
N VAL A 121 -1.50 -19.30 -5.66
CA VAL A 121 -1.31 -18.23 -4.67
C VAL A 121 -0.35 -17.18 -5.20
N THR A 122 0.77 -17.58 -5.79
CA THR A 122 1.74 -16.65 -6.40
C THR A 122 1.08 -15.82 -7.51
N GLN A 123 0.31 -16.46 -8.38
CA GLN A 123 -0.42 -15.77 -9.45
C GLN A 123 -1.46 -14.79 -8.89
N ALA A 124 -2.18 -15.19 -7.84
CA ALA A 124 -3.14 -14.32 -7.17
C ALA A 124 -2.47 -13.09 -6.54
N VAL A 125 -1.31 -13.28 -5.88
CA VAL A 125 -0.53 -12.18 -5.29
C VAL A 125 -0.03 -11.21 -6.37
N VAL A 126 0.50 -11.73 -7.49
CA VAL A 126 0.94 -10.88 -8.63
C VAL A 126 -0.23 -10.11 -9.23
N LEU A 127 -1.36 -10.77 -9.47
CA LEU A 127 -2.56 -10.12 -10.01
C LEU A 127 -3.06 -9.03 -9.06
N MET A 128 -3.11 -9.33 -7.76
CA MET A 128 -3.49 -8.36 -6.74
C MET A 128 -2.53 -7.17 -6.71
N ALA A 129 -1.22 -7.40 -6.82
CA ALA A 129 -0.23 -6.33 -6.89
C ALA A 129 -0.50 -5.40 -8.09
N VAL A 130 -0.78 -5.95 -9.28
CA VAL A 130 -1.12 -5.16 -10.47
C VAL A 130 -2.41 -4.36 -10.26
N VAL A 131 -3.48 -5.00 -9.78
CA VAL A 131 -4.76 -4.32 -9.54
C VAL A 131 -4.61 -3.19 -8.53
N VAL A 132 -3.88 -3.42 -7.43
CA VAL A 132 -3.65 -2.39 -6.41
C VAL A 132 -2.85 -1.22 -6.98
N VAL A 133 -1.83 -1.46 -7.79
CA VAL A 133 -1.08 -0.39 -8.48
C VAL A 133 -2.00 0.42 -9.39
N LEU A 134 -2.87 -0.23 -10.17
CA LEU A 134 -3.85 0.47 -11.01
C LEU A 134 -4.82 1.31 -10.17
N CYS A 135 -5.28 0.80 -9.03
CA CYS A 135 -6.12 1.56 -8.09
C CYS A 135 -5.40 2.80 -7.55
N TRP A 136 -4.12 2.71 -7.20
CA TRP A 136 -3.31 3.84 -6.76
C TRP A 136 -3.13 4.90 -7.86
N TRP A 137 -2.91 4.48 -9.10
CA TRP A 137 -2.88 5.41 -10.24
C TRP A 137 -4.24 6.03 -10.53
N GLY A 138 -5.33 5.26 -10.40
CA GLY A 138 -6.69 5.79 -10.48
C GLY A 138 -6.98 6.84 -9.41
N PHE A 139 -6.53 6.60 -8.18
CA PHE A 139 -6.64 7.56 -7.08
C PHE A 139 -5.78 8.81 -7.31
N ALA A 140 -4.57 8.66 -7.84
CA ALA A 140 -3.71 9.79 -8.21
C ALA A 140 -4.34 10.65 -9.32
N LEU A 141 -4.93 10.03 -10.34
CA LEU A 141 -5.65 10.72 -11.40
C LEU A 141 -6.90 11.45 -10.86
N TYR A 142 -7.67 10.78 -10.00
CA TYR A 142 -8.79 11.41 -9.30
C TYR A 142 -8.33 12.63 -8.49
N THR A 143 -7.20 12.51 -7.79
CA THR A 143 -6.59 13.61 -7.02
C THR A 143 -6.21 14.77 -7.92
N ARG A 144 -5.66 14.50 -9.11
CA ARG A 144 -5.39 15.52 -10.14
C ARG A 144 -6.64 16.26 -10.57
N TRP A 145 -7.73 15.54 -10.85
CA TRP A 145 -9.01 16.14 -11.26
C TRP A 145 -9.69 16.92 -10.15
N ARG A 146 -9.42 16.59 -8.88
CA ARG A 146 -9.99 17.25 -7.70
C ARG A 146 -8.97 18.11 -6.95
N ARG A 147 -7.93 18.60 -7.63
CA ARG A 147 -6.84 19.37 -7.03
C ARG A 147 -7.29 20.62 -6.27
N ASP A 148 -8.43 21.21 -6.66
CA ASP A 148 -9.02 22.40 -6.01
C ASP A 148 -9.40 22.14 -4.54
N TYR A 149 -9.53 20.86 -4.15
CA TYR A 149 -9.66 20.48 -2.75
C TYR A 149 -8.49 21.00 -1.90
N PHE A 150 -7.28 21.03 -2.46
CA PHE A 150 -6.03 21.33 -1.76
C PHE A 150 -5.60 22.80 -1.85
N THR A 151 -6.31 23.66 -2.60
CA THR A 151 -5.85 25.02 -2.91
C THR A 151 -6.32 26.13 -1.96
N ASP A 152 -7.28 25.91 -1.06
CA ASP A 152 -7.81 27.00 -0.19
C ASP A 152 -7.62 26.78 1.32
N ASN A 153 -6.56 26.08 1.72
CA ASN A 153 -6.17 25.94 3.14
C ASN A 153 -4.77 26.55 3.42
N GLY A 154 -4.38 27.54 2.62
CA GLY A 154 -3.20 28.39 2.83
C GLY A 154 -3.64 29.79 3.21
#